data_AF-A0A1Q7K4A5-F1
#
_entry.id   AF-A0A1Q7K4A5-F1
#
_cell.length_a   1.000
_cell.length_b   1.000
_cell.length_c   1.000
_cell.angle_alpha   90.00
_cell.angle_beta   90.00
_cell.angle_gamma   90.00
#
_symmetry.space_group_name_H-M   'P 1'
#
loop_
_entity.id
_entity.type
_entity.pdbx_description
1 polymer ?
#
loop_
_entity_poly.entity_id
_entity_poly.type
_entity_poly.pdbx_seq_one_letter_code
_entity_poly.pdbx_strand_id
1 'polypeptide(L)'
;MLLQSHAGAIHLLPAAPKAWADGEFRGLRARGGVELDLTWRGGKATVATLRPSVSGVQRIRAPNGQRVAAITSGGASVRFAWDGDGAVVTLESGHVYEVSFSAM
;
A
#
# COMPACT_ATOMS: atom_id res chain seq x y z
N MET A 1 4.82 12.12 7.06
CA MET A 1 3.46 11.71 6.64
C MET A 1 3.46 10.23 6.30
N LEU A 2 2.58 9.46 6.95
CA LEU A 2 2.55 7.99 6.85
C LEU A 2 1.59 7.46 5.77
N LEU A 3 0.45 8.13 5.60
CA LEU A 3 -0.61 7.71 4.68
C LEU A 3 -1.33 8.95 4.12
N GLN A 4 -1.68 8.90 2.84
CA GLN A 4 -2.51 9.89 2.18
C GLN A 4 -3.48 9.15 1.25
N SER A 5 -4.77 9.50 1.28
CA SER A 5 -5.81 8.75 0.56
C SER A 5 -6.76 9.66 -0.23
N HIS A 6 -6.20 10.66 -0.89
CA HIS A 6 -6.94 11.65 -1.69
C HIS A 6 -6.44 11.63 -3.15
N ALA A 7 -7.04 12.43 -4.03
CA ALA A 7 -6.66 12.48 -5.45
C ALA A 7 -6.73 11.09 -6.15
N GLY A 8 -7.71 10.28 -5.74
CA GLY A 8 -8.00 8.99 -6.35
C GLY A 8 -6.97 7.89 -6.05
N ALA A 9 -6.09 8.07 -5.05
CA ALA A 9 -5.10 7.06 -4.71
C ALA A 9 -4.81 6.97 -3.21
N ILE A 10 -4.38 5.79 -2.79
CA ILE A 10 -3.78 5.50 -1.48
C ILE A 10 -2.27 5.56 -1.65
N HIS A 11 -1.63 6.59 -1.11
CA HIS A 11 -0.20 6.83 -1.18
C HIS A 11 0.46 6.50 0.16
N LEU A 12 1.38 5.54 0.11
CA LEU A 12 2.07 4.98 1.27
C LEU A 12 3.37 5.72 1.53
N LEU A 13 3.61 6.12 2.78
CA LEU A 13 4.80 6.89 3.22
C LEU A 13 5.18 8.06 2.28
N PRO A 14 4.23 8.92 1.86
CA PRO A 14 4.48 9.96 0.85
C PRO A 14 5.56 10.98 1.27
N ALA A 15 5.74 11.15 2.58
CA ALA A 15 6.74 12.07 3.14
C ALA A 15 7.14 11.63 4.56
N ALA A 16 7.49 10.36 4.76
CA ALA A 16 8.00 9.91 6.06
C ALA A 16 9.31 10.66 6.40
N PRO A 17 9.46 11.25 7.61
CA PRO A 17 10.69 11.94 7.99
C PRO A 17 11.89 11.01 7.94
N LYS A 18 13.04 11.49 7.45
CA LYS A 18 14.31 10.73 7.44
C LYS A 18 14.75 10.25 8.83
N ALA A 19 14.34 10.96 9.88
CA ALA A 19 14.61 10.58 11.27
C ALA A 19 13.90 9.28 11.69
N TRP A 20 12.84 8.87 11.00
CA TRP A 20 12.13 7.60 11.24
C TRP A 20 12.73 6.50 10.37
N ALA A 21 13.97 6.11 10.67
CA ALA A 21 14.66 5.07 9.91
C ALA A 21 13.85 3.77 9.91
N ASP A 22 13.29 3.38 11.05
CA ASP A 22 12.47 2.19 11.19
C ASP A 22 11.14 2.54 11.86
N GLY A 23 10.11 1.78 11.55
CA GLY A 23 8.84 1.89 12.24
C GLY A 23 7.73 1.07 11.61
N GLU A 24 6.55 1.17 12.21
CA GLU A 24 5.32 0.60 11.68
C GLU A 24 4.12 1.48 12.04
N PHE A 25 3.06 1.34 11.26
CA PHE A 25 1.72 1.74 11.68
C PHE A 25 0.76 0.57 11.46
N ARG A 26 -0.34 0.57 12.23
CA ARG A 26 -1.40 -0.43 12.13
C ARG A 26 -2.76 0.24 12.20
N GLY A 27 -3.74 -0.31 11.48
CA GLY A 27 -5.14 0.11 11.54
C GLY A 27 -5.43 1.49 10.94
N LEU A 28 -4.55 2.05 10.11
CA LEU A 28 -4.86 3.33 9.44
C LEU A 28 -5.89 3.10 8.34
N ARG A 29 -6.87 4.00 8.23
CA ARG A 29 -7.94 3.88 7.24
C ARG A 29 -7.75 4.87 6.09
N ALA A 30 -7.87 4.34 4.88
CA ALA A 30 -7.91 5.10 3.65
C ALA A 30 -9.35 5.21 3.11
N ARG A 31 -9.58 6.24 2.28
CA ARG A 31 -10.81 6.34 1.48
C ARG A 31 -10.98 5.07 0.62
N GLY A 32 -12.23 4.71 0.35
CA GLY A 32 -12.57 3.44 -0.30
C GLY A 32 -12.74 2.27 0.67
N GLY A 33 -12.71 2.52 1.99
CA GLY A 33 -12.96 1.50 3.00
C GLY A 33 -11.81 0.52 3.15
N VAL A 34 -10.56 0.98 3.03
CA VAL A 34 -9.39 0.11 3.16
C VAL A 34 -8.69 0.43 4.48
N GLU A 35 -8.53 -0.57 5.33
CA GLU A 35 -7.66 -0.51 6.50
C GLU A 35 -6.26 -1.02 6.14
N LEU A 36 -5.21 -0.37 6.68
CA LEU A 36 -3.83 -0.60 6.31
C LEU A 36 -2.92 -0.75 7.52
N ASP A 37 -2.04 -1.72 7.41
CA ASP A 37 -0.83 -1.87 8.21
C ASP A 37 0.38 -1.68 7.29
N LEU A 38 1.48 -1.12 7.80
CA LEU A 38 2.72 -1.00 7.02
C LEU A 38 3.93 -0.96 7.95
N THR A 39 4.98 -1.70 7.57
CA THR A 39 6.29 -1.67 8.23
C THR A 39 7.34 -1.10 7.28
N TRP A 40 8.29 -0.35 7.82
CA TRP A 40 9.46 0.13 7.08
C TRP A 40 10.75 -0.05 7.87
N ARG A 41 11.84 -0.25 7.14
CA ARG A 41 13.19 -0.38 7.68
C ARG A 41 14.19 0.41 6.84
N GLY A 42 15.13 1.10 7.47
CA GLY A 42 16.09 1.96 6.77
C GLY A 42 15.45 2.98 5.83
N GLY A 43 14.27 3.50 6.19
CA GLY A 43 13.48 4.46 5.40
C GLY A 43 12.73 3.85 4.21
N LYS A 44 12.71 2.51 4.06
CA LYS A 44 12.05 1.81 2.95
C LYS A 44 10.90 0.94 3.45
N ALA A 45 9.74 1.02 2.82
CA ALA A 45 8.63 0.12 3.12
C ALA A 45 9.02 -1.32 2.77
N THR A 46 8.71 -2.25 3.67
CA THR A 46 8.97 -3.68 3.48
C THR A 46 7.71 -4.39 2.99
N VAL A 47 6.63 -4.27 3.75
CA VAL A 47 5.32 -4.86 3.44
C VAL A 47 4.21 -3.92 3.92
N ALA A 48 3.13 -3.88 3.16
CA ALA A 48 1.86 -3.29 3.59
C ALA A 48 0.76 -4.35 3.53
N THR A 49 -0.11 -4.36 4.53
CA THR A 49 -1.29 -5.24 4.57
C THR A 49 -2.54 -4.42 4.35
N LEU A 50 -3.37 -4.79 3.38
CA LEU A 50 -4.63 -4.11 3.07
C LEU A 50 -5.81 -5.00 3.47
N ARG A 51 -6.79 -4.40 4.13
CA ARG A 51 -8.03 -5.05 4.58
C ARG A 51 -9.22 -4.20 4.09
N PRO A 52 -9.74 -4.44 2.87
CA PRO A 52 -10.94 -3.76 2.39
C PRO A 52 -12.19 -4.21 3.16
N SER A 53 -13.02 -3.26 3.57
CA SER A 53 -14.39 -3.48 4.06
C SER A 53 -15.45 -3.36 2.96
N VAL A 54 -15.04 -2.87 1.77
CA VAL A 54 -15.88 -2.73 0.59
C VAL A 54 -15.08 -3.19 -0.62
N SER A 55 -15.68 -4.01 -1.48
CA SER A 55 -15.07 -4.43 -2.74
C SER A 55 -14.98 -3.26 -3.72
N GLY A 56 -13.86 -3.11 -4.41
CA GLY A 56 -13.69 -2.06 -5.41
C GLY A 56 -12.28 -1.95 -5.95
N VAL A 57 -12.14 -1.15 -7.00
CA VAL A 57 -10.83 -0.82 -7.59
C VAL A 57 -10.14 0.22 -6.72
N GLN A 58 -8.89 -0.05 -6.36
CA GLN A 58 -8.04 0.84 -5.60
C GLN A 58 -6.74 1.11 -6.38
N ARG A 59 -6.28 2.36 -6.31
CA ARG A 59 -4.96 2.75 -6.80
C ARG A 59 -4.01 2.91 -5.63
N ILE A 60 -2.96 2.10 -5.60
CA ILE A 60 -1.93 2.08 -4.55
C ILE A 60 -0.65 2.69 -5.09
N ARG A 61 -0.18 3.78 -4.47
CA ARG A 61 1.12 4.39 -4.77
C ARG A 61 2.14 3.97 -3.71
N ALA A 62 3.27 3.46 -4.18
CA ALA A 62 4.39 3.09 -3.34
C ALA A 62 5.06 4.35 -2.74
N PRO A 63 5.89 4.18 -1.70
CA PRO A 63 6.75 5.26 -1.22
C PRO A 63 7.68 5.80 -2.32
N ASN A 64 8.10 7.06 -2.19
CA ASN A 64 9.03 7.68 -3.13
C ASN A 64 10.31 6.85 -3.29
N GLY A 65 10.72 6.58 -4.53
CA GLY A 65 11.89 5.73 -4.83
C GLY A 65 11.64 4.22 -4.73
N GLN A 66 10.39 3.82 -4.50
CA GLN A 66 9.96 2.42 -4.54
C GLN A 66 8.82 2.23 -5.55
N ARG A 67 8.59 0.98 -5.93
CA ARG A 67 7.43 0.54 -6.71
C ARG A 67 6.77 -0.67 -6.06
N VAL A 68 5.48 -0.87 -6.32
CA VAL A 68 4.79 -2.11 -5.96
C VAL A 68 5.39 -3.25 -6.77
N ALA A 69 5.95 -4.25 -6.08
CA ALA A 69 6.60 -5.41 -6.70
C ALA A 69 5.59 -6.54 -6.91
N ALA A 70 4.78 -6.83 -5.90
CA ALA A 70 3.72 -7.83 -5.97
C ALA A 70 2.56 -7.45 -5.05
N ILE A 71 1.39 -7.98 -5.39
CA ILE A 71 0.22 -8.02 -4.52
C ILE A 71 -0.19 -9.48 -4.41
N THR A 72 -0.38 -9.98 -3.20
CA THR A 72 -0.84 -11.35 -2.95
C THR A 72 -2.06 -11.36 -2.04
N SER A 73 -2.88 -12.42 -2.13
CA SER A 73 -3.95 -12.70 -1.17
C SER A 73 -4.04 -14.20 -0.96
N GLY A 74 -4.03 -14.65 0.31
CA GLY A 74 -3.98 -16.08 0.64
C GLY A 74 -2.80 -16.84 0.02
N GLY A 75 -1.67 -16.16 -0.21
CA GLY A 75 -0.48 -16.70 -0.88
C GLY A 75 -0.55 -16.72 -2.42
N ALA A 76 -1.70 -16.43 -3.03
CA ALA A 76 -1.85 -16.33 -4.48
C ALA A 76 -1.52 -14.93 -4.99
N SER A 77 -0.87 -14.83 -6.16
CA SER A 77 -0.60 -13.55 -6.80
C SER A 77 -1.89 -12.92 -7.34
N VAL A 78 -2.10 -11.65 -7.03
CA VAL A 78 -3.22 -10.82 -7.49
C VAL A 78 -2.73 -9.94 -8.62
N ARG A 79 -3.42 -9.99 -9.77
CA ARG A 79 -3.11 -9.12 -10.92
C ARG A 79 -3.46 -7.67 -10.61
N PHE A 80 -2.59 -6.77 -11.04
CA PHE A 80 -2.82 -5.34 -11.01
C PHE A 80 -2.29 -4.72 -12.31
N ALA A 81 -2.89 -3.61 -12.72
CA ALA A 81 -2.37 -2.78 -13.81
C ALA A 81 -1.44 -1.71 -13.25
N TRP A 82 -0.43 -1.30 -14.01
CA TRP A 82 0.38 -0.14 -13.69
C TRP A 82 -0.01 1.03 -14.57
N ASP A 83 -0.15 2.22 -13.99
CA ASP A 83 -0.71 3.39 -14.68
C ASP A 83 0.18 4.64 -14.68
N GLY A 84 1.49 4.46 -14.49
CA GLY A 84 2.45 5.57 -14.38
C GLY A 84 2.84 5.91 -12.95
N ASP A 85 1.87 5.91 -12.04
CA ASP A 85 2.00 6.51 -10.70
C ASP A 85 1.64 5.50 -9.59
N GLY A 86 1.07 4.35 -9.94
CA GLY A 86 0.73 3.32 -8.96
C GLY A 86 0.23 2.01 -9.57
N ALA A 87 -0.06 1.07 -8.68
CA ALA A 87 -0.73 -0.18 -8.99
C ALA A 87 -2.25 0.01 -8.86
N VAL A 88 -2.99 -0.30 -9.92
CA VAL A 88 -4.45 -0.32 -9.95
C VAL A 88 -4.90 -1.77 -9.80
N VAL A 89 -5.59 -2.06 -8.70
CA VAL A 89 -5.94 -3.43 -8.30
C VAL A 89 -7.39 -3.49 -7.83
N THR A 90 -8.08 -4.58 -8.15
CA THR A 90 -9.40 -4.88 -7.57
C THR A 90 -9.19 -5.56 -6.22
N LEU A 91 -9.70 -4.93 -5.16
CA LEU A 91 -9.73 -5.50 -3.83
C LEU A 91 -11.16 -5.97 -3.51
N GLU A 92 -11.30 -7.13 -2.89
CA GLU A 92 -12.57 -7.72 -2.50
C GLU A 92 -12.72 -7.71 -0.99
N SER A 93 -13.88 -7.27 -0.49
CA SER A 93 -14.19 -7.29 0.93
C SER A 93 -14.01 -8.69 1.52
N GLY A 94 -13.52 -8.75 2.76
CA GLY A 94 -13.27 -10.01 3.48
C GLY A 94 -11.95 -10.68 3.13
N HIS A 95 -11.22 -10.19 2.13
CA HIS A 95 -9.87 -10.66 1.82
C HIS A 95 -8.82 -9.80 2.52
N VAL A 96 -7.62 -10.37 2.66
CA VAL A 96 -6.43 -9.67 3.12
C VAL A 96 -5.41 -9.69 1.99
N TYR A 97 -4.81 -8.54 1.71
CA TYR A 97 -3.82 -8.39 0.66
C TYR A 97 -2.48 -7.99 1.26
N GLU A 98 -1.41 -8.61 0.82
CA GLU A 98 -0.05 -8.19 1.13
C GLU A 98 0.56 -7.52 -0.10
N VAL A 99 1.14 -6.35 0.10
CA VAL A 99 1.81 -5.55 -0.92
C VAL A 99 3.28 -5.51 -0.58
N SER A 100 4.11 -6.03 -1.47
CA SER A 100 5.57 -5.94 -1.36
C SER A 100 6.12 -4.87 -2.30
N PHE A 101 7.30 -4.35 -1.95
CA PHE A 101 7.92 -3.25 -2.67
C PHE A 101 9.31 -3.61 -3.16
N SER A 102 9.73 -2.97 -4.25
CA SER A 102 11.11 -3.00 -4.74
C SER A 102 11.60 -1.58 -4.97
N ALA A 103 12.92 -1.39 -5.03
CA ALA A 103 13.48 -0.13 -5.50
C ALA A 103 13.04 0.11 -6.96
N MET A 104 12.89 1.39 -7.33
CA MET A 104 12.72 1.78 -8.74
C MET A 104 13.98 1.51 -9.55
#